data_AF-A0AAN9UH52-F1
#
_entry.id   AF-A0AAN9UH52-F1
#
_cell.length_a   1.000
_cell.length_b   1.000
_cell.length_c   1.000
_cell.angle_alpha   90.00
_cell.angle_beta   90.00
_cell.angle_gamma   90.00
#
_symmetry.space_group_name_H-M   'P 1'
#
loop_
_entity.id
_entity.type
_entity.pdbx_description
1 polymer ?
#
loop_
_entity_poly.entity_id
_entity_poly.type
_entity_poly.pdbx_seq_one_letter_code
_entity_poly.pdbx_strand_id
1 'polypeptide(L)'
;MTENPANTALPKGGSKIRIVELAQSIVDGVAQIQTVFSDKGLPPPSFDEDAPQNFPSEAFNARDMVLDASAELYDLLLDPVNLMVKRGSVGQTTFASIAKQTGLPEQMVKRLLRHAMTMRVFREPEPNSVAHTQASKILTETNMAHWLASGTEDMWPAAVRMVDAIEKWGDSQEPNHTGFALAHNITGSIYDFVASNPERAARFSGTMKAMTSSDGYDLTYVLDHYEWASLGTARVVDIGGSQGHVSIALAKQFPDLTFVVQDMEQVVEGAGASLPAELATRVQFMAHDLFKPQTVVADVYFMRWILHNWSAGPTSTVRSSSKSRFPF
;
A
#
# COMPACT_ATOMS: atom_id res chain seq x y z
N MET A 1 9.89 -53.04 30.51
CA MET A 1 8.49 -52.72 30.89
C MET A 1 8.56 -51.75 32.05
N THR A 2 8.50 -50.46 31.75
CA THR A 2 8.57 -49.36 32.72
C THR A 2 7.64 -48.25 32.23
N GLU A 3 6.89 -47.72 33.19
CA GLU A 3 5.75 -46.82 33.09
C GLU A 3 6.02 -45.52 32.34
N ASN A 4 4.97 -44.99 31.69
CA ASN A 4 4.92 -43.61 31.20
C ASN A 4 3.87 -42.84 32.03
N PRO A 5 4.29 -41.90 32.90
CA PRO A 5 3.39 -41.04 33.64
C PRO A 5 3.32 -39.66 32.96
N ALA A 6 2.22 -39.39 32.27
CA ALA A 6 1.77 -38.01 32.00
C ALA A 6 0.25 -37.99 31.87
N ASN A 7 -0.41 -38.40 32.94
CA ASN A 7 -1.77 -37.97 33.24
C ASN A 7 -1.69 -36.54 33.80
N THR A 8 -1.60 -35.54 32.94
CA THR A 8 -1.84 -34.15 33.35
C THR A 8 -3.34 -33.89 33.30
N ALA A 9 -3.93 -33.96 34.49
CA ALA A 9 -5.31 -33.61 34.75
C ALA A 9 -5.63 -32.22 34.16
N LEU A 10 -6.64 -32.18 33.29
CA LEU A 10 -7.33 -30.96 32.91
C LEU A 10 -7.86 -30.27 34.18
N PRO A 11 -7.67 -28.96 34.38
CA PRO A 11 -8.20 -28.28 35.53
C PRO A 11 -9.74 -28.32 35.51
N LYS A 12 -10.32 -28.89 36.58
CA LYS A 12 -11.75 -28.87 36.87
C LYS A 12 -12.14 -27.47 37.36
N GLY A 13 -12.88 -26.74 36.54
CA GLY A 13 -13.45 -25.42 36.83
C GLY A 13 -14.13 -24.86 35.59
N GLY A 14 -15.29 -25.43 35.24
CA GLY A 14 -15.93 -25.26 33.93
C GLY A 14 -16.52 -23.87 33.68
N SER A 15 -15.70 -22.96 33.16
CA SER A 15 -16.14 -22.01 32.14
C SER A 15 -15.67 -22.58 30.80
N LYS A 16 -16.59 -22.89 29.88
CA LYS A 16 -16.20 -23.41 28.56
C LYS A 16 -15.31 -22.37 27.87
N ILE A 17 -14.28 -22.82 27.17
CA ILE A 17 -13.36 -21.94 26.46
C ILE A 17 -14.17 -21.17 25.41
N ARG A 18 -14.23 -19.83 25.50
CA ARG A 18 -15.10 -18.96 24.68
C ARG A 18 -15.00 -19.23 23.17
N ILE A 19 -13.80 -19.48 22.66
CA ILE A 19 -13.61 -19.84 21.23
C ILE A 19 -14.34 -21.12 20.82
N VAL A 20 -14.47 -22.09 21.74
CA VAL A 20 -15.23 -23.33 21.54
C VAL A 20 -16.74 -23.06 21.58
N GLU A 21 -17.18 -22.17 22.47
CA GLU A 21 -18.60 -21.76 22.53
C GLU A 21 -19.04 -21.01 21.27
N LEU A 22 -18.18 -20.14 20.75
CA LEU A 22 -18.42 -19.40 19.52
C LEU A 22 -18.45 -20.34 18.31
N ALA A 23 -17.51 -21.28 18.23
CA ALA A 23 -17.52 -22.32 17.20
C ALA A 23 -18.81 -23.15 17.24
N GLN A 24 -19.27 -23.53 18.44
CA GLN A 24 -20.54 -24.25 18.59
C GLN A 24 -21.74 -23.39 18.17
N SER A 25 -21.75 -22.11 18.52
CA SER A 25 -22.83 -21.18 18.13
C SER A 25 -22.92 -21.00 16.62
N ILE A 26 -21.77 -21.00 15.92
CA ILE A 26 -21.72 -20.98 14.45
C ILE A 26 -22.34 -22.26 13.89
N VAL A 27 -21.95 -23.42 14.41
CA VAL A 27 -22.49 -24.73 13.96
C VAL A 27 -24.01 -24.79 14.16
N ASP A 28 -24.49 -24.40 15.33
CA ASP A 28 -25.92 -24.46 15.68
C ASP A 28 -26.74 -23.49 14.80
N GLY A 29 -26.23 -22.28 14.56
CA GLY A 29 -26.88 -21.30 13.70
C GLY A 29 -26.92 -21.72 12.23
N VAL A 30 -25.83 -22.29 11.71
CA VAL A 30 -25.81 -22.83 10.33
C VAL A 30 -26.82 -23.96 10.18
N ALA A 31 -26.96 -24.85 11.18
CA ALA A 31 -27.95 -25.92 11.14
C ALA A 31 -29.40 -25.39 11.11
N GLN A 32 -29.69 -24.33 11.86
CA GLN A 32 -31.00 -23.66 11.83
C GLN A 32 -31.28 -23.01 10.46
N ILE A 33 -30.29 -22.32 9.89
CA ILE A 33 -30.39 -21.74 8.54
C ILE A 33 -30.69 -22.85 7.52
N GLN A 34 -29.94 -23.96 7.56
CA GLN A 34 -30.15 -25.08 6.65
C GLN A 34 -31.55 -25.68 6.77
N THR A 35 -32.08 -25.78 7.99
CA THR A 35 -33.45 -26.26 8.24
C THR A 35 -34.49 -25.34 7.60
N VAL A 36 -34.38 -24.02 7.82
CA VAL A 36 -35.31 -23.03 7.25
C VAL A 36 -35.32 -23.06 5.71
N PHE A 37 -34.15 -23.23 5.09
CA PHE A 37 -34.04 -23.33 3.64
C PHE A 37 -34.66 -24.63 3.11
N SER A 38 -34.42 -25.75 3.80
CA SER A 38 -34.98 -27.05 3.44
C SER A 38 -36.51 -27.06 3.55
N ASP A 39 -37.07 -26.52 4.63
CA ASP A 39 -38.51 -26.45 4.87
C ASP A 39 -39.25 -25.58 3.84
N LYS A 40 -38.55 -24.59 3.27
CA LYS A 40 -39.08 -23.73 2.20
C LYS A 40 -38.78 -24.26 0.80
N GLY A 41 -38.10 -25.39 0.67
CA GLY A 41 -37.69 -25.97 -0.61
C GLY A 41 -36.74 -25.07 -1.41
N LEU A 42 -35.95 -24.23 -0.72
CA LEU A 42 -34.99 -23.32 -1.34
C LEU A 42 -33.61 -23.98 -1.46
N PRO A 43 -32.86 -23.73 -2.55
CA PRO A 43 -31.46 -24.13 -2.63
C PRO A 43 -30.63 -23.41 -1.56
N PRO A 44 -29.57 -24.04 -1.02
CA PRO A 44 -28.75 -23.42 0.02
C PRO A 44 -28.08 -22.14 -0.52
N PRO A 45 -27.70 -21.20 0.37
CA PRO A 45 -26.88 -20.05 -0.03
C PRO A 45 -25.56 -20.53 -0.64
N SER A 46 -25.24 -20.05 -1.83
CA SER A 46 -23.96 -20.28 -2.50
C SER A 46 -23.58 -19.05 -3.34
N PHE A 47 -22.47 -19.15 -4.06
CA PHE A 47 -22.05 -18.13 -5.03
C PHE A 47 -22.49 -18.47 -6.47
N ASP A 48 -23.33 -19.49 -6.64
CA ASP A 48 -23.81 -19.94 -7.95
C ASP A 48 -24.98 -19.07 -8.45
N GLU A 49 -25.23 -19.08 -9.77
CA GLU A 49 -26.24 -18.22 -10.39
C GLU A 49 -27.69 -18.53 -9.95
N ASP A 50 -27.96 -19.76 -9.51
CA ASP A 50 -29.26 -20.23 -9.03
C ASP A 50 -29.43 -20.09 -7.51
N ALA A 51 -28.43 -19.55 -6.81
CA ALA A 51 -28.50 -19.31 -5.38
C ALA A 51 -29.56 -18.25 -5.03
N PRO A 52 -30.24 -18.38 -3.88
CA PRO A 52 -31.25 -17.42 -3.47
C PRO A 52 -30.58 -16.08 -3.12
N GLN A 53 -31.06 -15.00 -3.74
CA GLN A 53 -30.53 -13.65 -3.53
C GLN A 53 -30.71 -13.14 -2.10
N ASN A 54 -31.71 -13.64 -1.37
CA ASN A 54 -32.04 -13.20 -0.02
C ASN A 54 -32.29 -14.39 0.92
N PHE A 55 -31.94 -14.21 2.18
CA PHE A 55 -32.32 -15.16 3.23
C PHE A 55 -33.82 -15.02 3.54
N PRO A 56 -34.52 -16.13 3.83
CA PRO A 56 -35.85 -16.08 4.42
C PRO A 56 -35.80 -15.35 5.77
N SER A 57 -36.84 -14.57 6.09
CA SER A 57 -36.94 -13.82 7.34
C SER A 57 -36.81 -14.69 8.59
N GLU A 58 -37.27 -15.93 8.50
CA GLU A 58 -37.23 -16.94 9.56
C GLU A 58 -35.80 -17.39 9.88
N ALA A 59 -34.85 -17.18 8.96
CA ALA A 59 -33.44 -17.47 9.16
C ALA A 59 -32.64 -16.27 9.70
N PHE A 60 -33.22 -15.08 9.84
CA PHE A 60 -32.48 -13.86 10.20
C PHE A 60 -31.80 -13.96 11.56
N ASN A 61 -32.51 -14.44 12.59
CA ASN A 61 -31.92 -14.59 13.93
C ASN A 61 -30.73 -15.56 13.93
N ALA A 62 -30.85 -16.69 13.22
CA ALA A 62 -29.77 -17.67 13.10
C ALA A 62 -28.59 -17.13 12.28
N ARG A 63 -28.87 -16.38 11.20
CA ARG A 63 -27.87 -15.68 10.39
C ARG A 63 -27.08 -14.66 11.20
N ASP A 64 -27.77 -13.81 11.95
CA ASP A 64 -27.14 -12.75 12.73
C ASP A 64 -26.27 -13.37 13.84
N MET A 65 -26.75 -14.43 14.50
CA MET A 65 -25.95 -15.21 15.46
C MET A 65 -24.66 -15.79 14.84
N VAL A 66 -24.74 -16.36 13.63
CA VAL A 66 -23.56 -16.88 12.92
C VAL A 66 -22.58 -15.76 12.58
N LEU A 67 -23.07 -14.62 12.11
CA LEU A 67 -22.24 -13.46 11.76
C LEU A 67 -21.51 -12.89 12.98
N ASP A 68 -22.23 -12.70 14.08
CA ASP A 68 -21.67 -12.17 15.32
C ASP A 68 -20.65 -13.14 15.93
N ALA A 69 -20.97 -14.43 16.00
CA ALA A 69 -20.07 -15.44 16.54
C ALA A 69 -18.81 -15.61 15.68
N SER A 70 -18.95 -15.53 14.35
CA SER A 70 -17.81 -15.57 13.41
C SER A 70 -16.90 -14.35 13.56
N ALA A 71 -17.49 -13.16 13.74
CA ALA A 71 -16.72 -11.94 13.95
C ALA A 71 -15.96 -11.96 15.29
N GLU A 72 -16.61 -12.41 16.37
CA GLU A 72 -15.97 -12.51 17.68
C GLU A 72 -14.88 -13.60 17.69
N LEU A 73 -15.13 -14.76 17.08
CA LEU A 73 -14.15 -15.83 16.97
C LEU A 73 -12.93 -15.37 16.17
N TYR A 74 -13.15 -14.69 15.04
CA TYR A 74 -12.07 -14.08 14.27
C TYR A 74 -11.25 -13.09 15.10
N ASP A 75 -11.92 -12.20 15.84
CA ASP A 75 -11.24 -11.24 16.72
C ASP A 75 -10.40 -11.96 17.80
N LEU A 76 -10.93 -12.98 18.47
CA LEU A 76 -10.23 -13.72 19.53
C LEU A 76 -9.04 -14.54 19.04
N LEU A 77 -8.99 -14.88 17.74
CA LEU A 77 -7.88 -15.61 17.12
C LEU A 77 -6.73 -14.69 16.69
N LEU A 78 -6.93 -13.37 16.72
CA LEU A 78 -5.86 -12.38 16.53
C LEU A 78 -5.12 -12.13 17.85
N ASP A 79 -3.81 -11.92 17.80
CA ASP A 79 -3.03 -11.62 19.01
C ASP A 79 -3.39 -10.24 19.60
N PRO A 80 -3.13 -9.99 20.90
CA PRO A 80 -3.52 -8.75 21.58
C PRO A 80 -2.98 -7.47 20.93
N VAL A 81 -1.82 -7.51 20.26
CA VAL A 81 -1.29 -6.35 19.54
C VAL A 81 -2.09 -6.12 18.27
N ASN A 82 -2.41 -7.16 17.50
CA ASN A 82 -3.34 -7.03 16.38
C ASN A 82 -4.77 -6.64 16.82
N LEU A 83 -5.24 -7.10 17.97
CA LEU A 83 -6.55 -6.72 18.54
C LEU A 83 -6.56 -5.26 19.03
N MET A 84 -5.48 -4.79 19.67
CA MET A 84 -5.30 -3.39 20.11
C MET A 84 -5.07 -2.44 18.93
N VAL A 85 -4.35 -2.85 17.89
CA VAL A 85 -4.21 -2.10 16.63
C VAL A 85 -5.57 -2.01 15.91
N LYS A 86 -6.40 -3.07 15.99
CA LYS A 86 -7.73 -3.11 15.37
C LYS A 86 -8.82 -2.38 16.17
N ARG A 87 -8.74 -2.34 17.50
CA ARG A 87 -9.73 -1.68 18.41
C ARG A 87 -9.27 -0.36 19.02
N GLY A 88 -8.01 0.05 18.86
CA GLY A 88 -7.40 1.27 19.42
C GLY A 88 -7.88 2.60 18.84
N SER A 89 -9.07 2.65 18.23
CA SER A 89 -9.71 3.88 17.77
C SER A 89 -10.39 4.59 18.96
N VAL A 90 -9.60 5.20 19.84
CA VAL A 90 -10.14 6.05 20.92
C VAL A 90 -10.52 7.40 20.32
N GLY A 91 -11.68 7.44 19.66
CA GLY A 91 -12.26 8.63 19.04
C GLY A 91 -13.45 8.26 18.15
N GLN A 92 -14.65 8.41 18.69
CA GLN A 92 -15.88 8.42 17.90
C GLN A 92 -16.28 9.87 17.62
N THR A 93 -16.93 10.11 16.49
CA THR A 93 -17.54 11.40 16.14
C THR A 93 -18.88 11.15 15.48
N THR A 94 -19.62 12.20 15.13
CA THR A 94 -20.91 12.09 14.44
C THR A 94 -20.80 12.53 12.98
N PHE A 95 -21.71 12.05 12.12
CA PHE A 95 -21.81 12.54 10.74
C PHE A 95 -21.98 14.07 10.68
N ALA A 96 -22.75 14.65 11.61
CA ALA A 96 -22.95 16.09 11.73
C ALA A 96 -21.64 16.85 12.04
N SER A 97 -20.82 16.30 12.93
CA SER A 97 -19.50 16.88 13.25
C SER A 97 -18.55 16.83 12.05
N ILE A 98 -18.52 15.70 11.33
CA ILE A 98 -17.72 15.57 10.10
C ILE A 98 -18.23 16.52 9.01
N ALA A 99 -19.55 16.65 8.85
CA ALA A 99 -20.16 17.61 7.92
C ALA A 99 -19.73 19.05 8.23
N LYS A 100 -19.73 19.44 9.51
CA LYS A 100 -19.24 20.76 9.94
C LYS A 100 -17.75 20.96 9.64
N GLN A 101 -16.92 19.93 9.86
CA GLN A 101 -15.47 20.03 9.64
C GLN A 101 -15.08 20.05 8.15
N THR A 102 -15.84 19.36 7.31
CA THR A 102 -15.55 19.23 5.87
C THR A 102 -16.29 20.27 5.02
N GLY A 103 -17.30 20.95 5.57
CA GLY A 103 -18.18 21.86 4.82
C GLY A 103 -19.18 21.15 3.90
N LEU A 104 -19.23 19.81 3.91
CA LEU A 104 -20.15 19.02 3.11
C LEU A 104 -21.54 18.94 3.77
N PRO A 105 -22.64 18.85 3.00
CA PRO A 105 -23.95 18.52 3.56
C PRO A 105 -23.92 17.17 4.29
N GLU A 106 -24.55 17.08 5.48
CA GLU A 106 -24.54 15.86 6.29
C GLU A 106 -25.03 14.62 5.52
N GLN A 107 -26.04 14.78 4.67
CA GLN A 107 -26.55 13.70 3.82
C GLN A 107 -25.45 13.18 2.86
N MET A 108 -24.59 14.05 2.34
CA MET A 108 -23.49 13.66 1.47
C MET A 108 -22.43 12.90 2.26
N VAL A 109 -22.06 13.41 3.44
CA VAL A 109 -21.12 12.73 4.35
C VAL A 109 -21.62 11.33 4.70
N LYS A 110 -22.91 11.17 5.04
CA LYS A 110 -23.53 9.87 5.31
C LYS A 110 -23.39 8.91 4.13
N ARG A 111 -23.70 9.36 2.91
CA ARG A 111 -23.64 8.51 1.71
C ARG A 111 -22.21 8.06 1.41
N LEU A 112 -21.25 8.99 1.43
CA LEU A 112 -19.85 8.70 1.13
C LEU A 112 -19.24 7.77 2.17
N LEU A 113 -19.42 8.05 3.46
CA LEU A 113 -18.85 7.23 4.52
C LEU A 113 -19.53 5.86 4.60
N ARG A 114 -20.84 5.74 4.42
CA ARG A 114 -21.50 4.42 4.39
C ARG A 114 -21.04 3.57 3.22
N HIS A 115 -20.78 4.18 2.06
CA HIS A 115 -20.15 3.46 0.96
C HIS A 115 -18.73 3.02 1.32
N ALA A 116 -17.91 3.90 1.90
CA ALA A 116 -16.56 3.56 2.39
C ALA A 116 -16.57 2.40 3.41
N MET A 117 -17.57 2.37 4.30
CA MET A 117 -17.74 1.30 5.30
C MET A 117 -18.00 -0.07 4.66
N THR A 118 -18.62 -0.14 3.48
CA THR A 118 -18.78 -1.41 2.73
C THR A 118 -17.43 -2.00 2.30
N MET A 119 -16.42 -1.14 2.12
CA MET A 119 -15.03 -1.51 1.83
C MET A 119 -14.17 -1.58 3.10
N ARG A 120 -14.79 -1.61 4.29
CA ARG A 120 -14.12 -1.63 5.60
C ARG A 120 -13.28 -0.38 5.90
N VAL A 121 -13.54 0.73 5.22
CA VAL A 121 -12.95 2.04 5.50
C VAL A 121 -13.96 2.84 6.34
N PHE A 122 -13.66 3.01 7.63
CA PHE A 122 -14.55 3.48 8.71
C PHE A 122 -15.61 2.45 9.14
N ARG A 123 -16.28 2.73 10.26
CA ARG A 123 -17.43 1.97 10.78
C ARG A 123 -18.41 2.88 11.52
N GLU A 124 -19.67 2.47 11.60
CA GLU A 124 -20.75 3.11 12.36
C GLU A 124 -21.08 2.21 13.56
N PRO A 125 -20.41 2.39 14.72
CA PRO A 125 -20.60 1.51 15.89
C PRO A 125 -21.96 1.68 16.57
N GLU A 126 -22.55 2.88 16.46
CA GLU A 126 -23.90 3.21 16.92
C GLU A 126 -24.59 4.06 15.85
N PRO A 127 -25.92 4.09 15.79
CA PRO A 127 -26.64 4.93 14.83
C PRO A 127 -26.17 6.40 14.85
N ASN A 128 -25.78 6.92 13.69
CA ASN A 128 -25.25 8.26 13.47
C ASN A 128 -23.84 8.55 14.03
N SER A 129 -23.10 7.55 14.51
CA SER A 129 -21.70 7.70 14.89
C SER A 129 -20.75 7.17 13.82
N VAL A 130 -19.52 7.67 13.82
CA VAL A 130 -18.44 7.26 12.92
C VAL A 130 -17.19 7.03 13.74
N ALA A 131 -16.56 5.89 13.52
CA ALA A 131 -15.26 5.55 14.10
C ALA A 131 -14.31 5.06 13.00
N HIS A 132 -13.01 5.23 13.25
CA HIS A 132 -12.01 4.59 12.41
C HIS A 132 -12.08 3.06 12.50
N THR A 133 -11.67 2.46 11.39
CA THR A 133 -11.14 1.09 11.25
C THR A 133 -9.62 1.19 11.03
N GLN A 134 -8.90 0.08 11.09
CA GLN A 134 -7.47 0.06 10.77
C GLN A 134 -7.19 0.63 9.37
N ALA A 135 -7.95 0.20 8.36
CA ALA A 135 -7.80 0.68 6.97
C ALA A 135 -7.92 2.21 6.90
N SER A 136 -8.98 2.79 7.46
CA SER A 136 -9.13 4.25 7.49
C SER A 136 -8.11 5.00 8.35
N LYS A 137 -7.47 4.32 9.33
CA LYS A 137 -6.49 4.94 10.22
C LYS A 137 -5.13 5.04 9.54
N ILE A 138 -4.73 4.02 8.78
CA ILE A 138 -3.51 4.03 7.98
C ILE A 138 -3.53 5.20 6.98
N LEU A 139 -4.70 5.56 6.44
CA LEU A 139 -4.86 6.74 5.58
C LEU A 139 -4.51 8.08 6.25
N THR A 140 -4.38 8.12 7.58
CA THR A 140 -3.95 9.33 8.32
C THR A 140 -2.43 9.46 8.43
N GLU A 141 -1.68 8.42 8.08
CA GLU A 141 -0.22 8.46 8.04
C GLU A 141 0.24 9.28 6.84
N THR A 142 1.28 10.11 7.02
CA THR A 142 1.73 11.10 6.03
C THR A 142 1.94 10.51 4.63
N ASN A 143 2.65 9.38 4.52
CA ASN A 143 2.95 8.77 3.23
C ASN A 143 1.70 8.19 2.56
N MET A 144 0.80 7.60 3.35
CA MET A 144 -0.46 7.05 2.82
C MET A 144 -1.43 8.16 2.40
N ALA A 145 -1.49 9.26 3.15
CA ALA A 145 -2.25 10.45 2.77
C ALA A 145 -1.71 11.03 1.45
N HIS A 146 -0.39 11.07 1.26
CA HIS A 146 0.21 11.46 -0.01
C HIS A 146 -0.15 10.50 -1.16
N TRP A 147 -0.12 9.18 -0.92
CA TRP A 147 -0.53 8.18 -1.92
C TRP A 147 -1.99 8.35 -2.32
N LEU A 148 -2.88 8.55 -1.35
CA LEU A 148 -4.30 8.81 -1.60
C LEU A 148 -4.49 10.09 -2.43
N ALA A 149 -3.86 11.20 -2.02
CA ALA A 149 -3.95 12.47 -2.72
C ALA A 149 -3.39 12.38 -4.15
N SER A 150 -2.24 11.74 -4.35
CA SER A 150 -1.66 11.51 -5.68
C SER A 150 -2.60 10.70 -6.56
N GLY A 151 -3.20 9.64 -6.00
CA GLY A 151 -4.19 8.83 -6.70
C GLY A 151 -5.41 9.64 -7.14
N THR A 152 -6.02 10.40 -6.24
CA THR A 152 -7.30 11.08 -6.48
C THR A 152 -7.18 12.43 -7.18
N GLU A 153 -6.11 13.18 -6.94
CA GLU A 153 -5.93 14.54 -7.45
C GLU A 153 -5.05 14.60 -8.70
N ASP A 154 -4.07 13.69 -8.82
CA ASP A 154 -3.08 13.74 -9.90
C ASP A 154 -3.33 12.65 -10.95
N MET A 155 -3.40 11.38 -10.52
CA MET A 155 -3.45 10.22 -11.43
C MET A 155 -4.86 9.94 -11.97
N TRP A 156 -5.91 10.06 -11.15
CA TRP A 156 -7.28 9.79 -11.59
C TRP A 156 -7.74 10.76 -12.70
N PRO A 157 -7.52 12.08 -12.61
CA PRO A 157 -7.82 12.99 -13.71
C PRO A 157 -7.00 12.68 -14.98
N ALA A 158 -5.77 12.20 -14.83
CA ALA A 158 -4.94 11.79 -15.96
C ALA A 158 -5.48 10.53 -16.65
N ALA A 159 -5.93 9.53 -15.86
CA ALA A 159 -6.45 8.27 -16.36
C ALA A 159 -7.70 8.48 -17.24
N VAL A 160 -8.60 9.39 -16.85
CA VAL A 160 -9.81 9.69 -17.65
C VAL A 160 -9.51 10.43 -18.96
N ARG A 161 -8.28 10.95 -19.14
CA ARG A 161 -7.81 11.61 -20.37
C ARG A 161 -6.99 10.70 -21.29
N MET A 162 -6.89 9.41 -20.98
CA MET A 162 -6.09 8.47 -21.76
C MET A 162 -6.56 8.37 -23.22
N VAL A 163 -7.88 8.28 -23.45
CA VAL A 163 -8.45 8.19 -24.81
C VAL A 163 -8.17 9.49 -25.58
N ASP A 164 -8.42 10.65 -24.98
CA ASP A 164 -8.11 11.96 -25.58
C ASP A 164 -6.63 12.08 -26.00
N ALA A 165 -5.72 11.54 -25.19
CA ALA A 165 -4.29 11.54 -25.51
C ALA A 165 -3.95 10.62 -26.70
N ILE A 166 -4.56 9.43 -26.75
CA ILE A 166 -4.38 8.48 -27.87
C ILE A 166 -4.95 9.08 -29.17
N GLU A 167 -6.13 9.70 -29.13
CA GLU A 167 -6.71 10.35 -30.31
C GLU A 167 -5.85 11.51 -30.81
N LYS A 168 -5.26 12.28 -29.89
CA LYS A 168 -4.44 13.45 -30.22
C LYS A 168 -3.04 13.10 -30.73
N TRP A 169 -2.40 12.10 -30.15
CA TRP A 169 -0.98 11.81 -30.38
C TRP A 169 -0.67 10.37 -30.82
N GLY A 170 -1.69 9.52 -30.98
CA GLY A 170 -1.51 8.14 -31.45
C GLY A 170 -0.68 7.29 -30.51
N ASP A 171 0.31 6.59 -31.07
CA ASP A 171 1.27 5.72 -30.37
C ASP A 171 2.52 6.47 -29.88
N SER A 172 2.45 7.80 -29.79
CA SER A 172 3.54 8.67 -29.34
C SER A 172 4.21 8.15 -28.06
N GLN A 173 5.54 8.21 -28.06
CA GLN A 173 6.39 7.80 -26.93
C GLN A 173 7.01 9.01 -26.20
N GLU A 174 6.57 10.23 -26.51
CA GLU A 174 7.03 11.46 -25.89
C GLU A 174 6.46 11.63 -24.47
N PRO A 175 7.28 12.04 -23.49
CA PRO A 175 6.89 12.09 -22.08
C PRO A 175 5.82 13.14 -21.74
N ASN A 176 5.57 14.09 -22.64
CA ASN A 176 4.55 15.14 -22.51
C ASN A 176 3.29 14.88 -23.39
N HIS A 177 3.24 13.78 -24.13
CA HIS A 177 2.07 13.37 -24.92
C HIS A 177 1.21 12.38 -24.15
N THR A 178 0.65 12.83 -23.02
CA THR A 178 -0.03 11.94 -22.06
C THR A 178 -1.37 12.48 -21.61
N GLY A 179 -2.24 11.60 -21.10
CA GLY A 179 -3.48 12.01 -20.42
C GLY A 179 -3.20 12.91 -19.20
N PHE A 180 -2.04 12.71 -18.56
CA PHE A 180 -1.57 13.57 -17.47
C PHE A 180 -1.34 15.02 -17.94
N ALA A 181 -0.64 15.19 -19.07
CA ALA A 181 -0.40 16.52 -19.64
C ALA A 181 -1.70 17.24 -20.00
N LEU A 182 -2.68 16.51 -20.54
CA LEU A 182 -4.02 17.04 -20.85
C LEU A 182 -4.81 17.41 -19.60
N ALA A 183 -4.84 16.54 -18.59
CA ALA A 183 -5.61 16.75 -17.36
C ALA A 183 -5.13 17.96 -16.56
N HIS A 184 -3.81 18.18 -16.55
CA HIS A 184 -3.15 19.23 -15.79
C HIS A 184 -2.79 20.47 -16.62
N ASN A 185 -3.11 20.47 -17.92
CA ASN A 185 -2.83 21.54 -18.87
C ASN A 185 -1.35 21.99 -18.86
N ILE A 186 -0.44 21.02 -18.95
CA ILE A 186 1.00 21.25 -18.98
C ILE A 186 1.60 20.87 -20.34
N THR A 187 2.72 21.48 -20.68
CA THR A 187 3.50 21.17 -21.90
C THR A 187 4.70 20.26 -21.63
N GLY A 188 5.05 20.07 -20.35
CA GLY A 188 6.13 19.20 -19.89
C GLY A 188 5.65 17.81 -19.47
N SER A 189 6.58 17.04 -18.93
CA SER A 189 6.35 15.73 -18.34
C SER A 189 5.68 15.81 -16.97
N ILE A 190 5.25 14.66 -16.44
CA ILE A 190 4.84 14.52 -15.04
C ILE A 190 5.93 14.99 -14.06
N TYR A 191 7.20 14.80 -14.39
CA TYR A 191 8.30 15.20 -13.51
C TYR A 191 8.47 16.71 -13.46
N ASP A 192 8.25 17.41 -14.57
CA ASP A 192 8.23 18.88 -14.58
C ASP A 192 7.11 19.42 -13.70
N PHE A 193 5.93 18.77 -13.74
CA PHE A 193 4.81 19.09 -12.87
C PHE A 193 5.10 18.85 -11.39
N VAL A 194 5.77 17.73 -11.05
CA VAL A 194 6.17 17.42 -9.68
C VAL A 194 7.23 18.43 -9.19
N ALA A 195 8.20 18.76 -10.03
CA ALA A 195 9.28 19.69 -9.71
C ALA A 195 8.82 21.16 -9.60
N SER A 196 7.68 21.51 -10.21
CA SER A 196 7.15 22.88 -10.20
C SER A 196 6.75 23.40 -8.81
N ASN A 197 6.53 22.52 -7.83
CA ASN A 197 6.11 22.90 -6.48
C ASN A 197 6.70 21.94 -5.42
N PRO A 198 7.39 22.43 -4.37
CA PRO A 198 7.91 21.61 -3.28
C PRO A 198 6.86 20.69 -2.61
N GLU A 199 5.61 21.14 -2.49
CA GLU A 199 4.53 20.32 -1.92
C GLU A 199 4.22 19.10 -2.80
N ARG A 200 4.26 19.25 -4.12
CA ARG A 200 4.06 18.15 -5.07
C ARG A 200 5.23 17.19 -5.06
N ALA A 201 6.47 17.71 -4.97
CA ALA A 201 7.65 16.90 -4.77
C ALA A 201 7.56 16.06 -3.48
N ALA A 202 7.13 16.67 -2.37
CA ALA A 202 6.92 15.98 -1.10
C ALA A 202 5.81 14.91 -1.20
N ARG A 203 4.70 15.21 -1.88
CA ARG A 203 3.60 14.26 -2.14
C ARG A 203 4.07 13.09 -2.98
N PHE A 204 4.78 13.34 -4.07
CA PHE A 204 5.34 12.30 -4.92
C PHE A 204 6.31 11.40 -4.13
N SER A 205 7.25 12.00 -3.38
CA SER A 205 8.18 11.27 -2.51
C SER A 205 7.46 10.40 -1.46
N GLY A 206 6.43 10.94 -0.80
CA GLY A 206 5.63 10.17 0.16
C GLY A 206 4.85 9.03 -0.48
N THR A 207 4.32 9.24 -1.69
CA THR A 207 3.66 8.19 -2.50
C THR A 207 4.63 7.04 -2.79
N MET A 208 5.85 7.35 -3.23
CA MET A 208 6.88 6.34 -3.51
C MET A 208 7.28 5.53 -2.26
N LYS A 209 7.35 6.20 -1.09
CA LYS A 209 7.57 5.54 0.20
C LYS A 209 6.42 4.59 0.55
N ALA A 210 5.17 5.04 0.43
CA ALA A 210 4.00 4.21 0.70
C ALA A 210 3.96 2.96 -0.19
N MET A 211 4.26 3.11 -1.49
CA MET A 211 4.30 1.98 -2.42
C MET A 211 5.42 0.98 -2.07
N THR A 212 6.60 1.47 -1.68
CA THR A 212 7.73 0.60 -1.30
C THR A 212 7.47 -0.18 0.01
N SER A 213 6.54 0.29 0.85
CA SER A 213 6.11 -0.42 2.07
C SER A 213 4.98 -1.45 1.83
N SER A 214 4.56 -1.65 0.58
CA SER A 214 3.55 -2.66 0.24
C SER A 214 4.20 -3.99 -0.16
N ASP A 215 3.56 -5.10 0.19
CA ASP A 215 4.08 -6.46 -0.04
C ASP A 215 4.55 -6.71 -1.48
N GLY A 216 3.88 -6.16 -2.50
CA GLY A 216 4.25 -6.37 -3.90
C GLY A 216 5.51 -5.65 -4.37
N TYR A 217 6.01 -4.69 -3.58
CA TYR A 217 7.10 -3.80 -3.95
C TYR A 217 8.14 -3.63 -2.83
N ASP A 218 8.09 -4.55 -1.86
CA ASP A 218 8.91 -4.51 -0.66
C ASP A 218 10.41 -4.45 -1.01
N LEU A 219 11.16 -3.76 -0.15
CA LEU A 219 12.59 -3.55 -0.33
C LEU A 219 13.39 -4.86 -0.18
N THR A 220 12.89 -5.82 0.59
CA THR A 220 13.47 -7.16 0.79
C THR A 220 13.73 -7.87 -0.54
N TYR A 221 12.91 -7.65 -1.57
CA TYR A 221 13.15 -8.22 -2.90
C TYR A 221 14.48 -7.79 -3.52
N VAL A 222 14.95 -6.58 -3.22
CA VAL A 222 16.26 -6.10 -3.68
C VAL A 222 17.36 -6.54 -2.72
N LEU A 223 17.11 -6.45 -1.42
CA LEU A 223 18.09 -6.73 -0.38
C LEU A 223 18.50 -8.20 -0.33
N ASP A 224 17.54 -9.11 -0.49
CA ASP A 224 17.69 -10.52 -0.14
C ASP A 224 17.82 -11.44 -1.37
N HIS A 225 17.49 -10.95 -2.57
CA HIS A 225 17.48 -11.77 -3.80
C HIS A 225 18.53 -11.39 -4.83
N TYR A 226 19.44 -10.47 -4.48
CA TYR A 226 20.67 -10.23 -5.24
C TYR A 226 21.87 -10.47 -4.33
N GLU A 227 22.91 -11.12 -4.87
CA GLU A 227 24.11 -11.52 -4.14
C GLU A 227 25.04 -10.32 -3.87
N TRP A 228 24.57 -9.28 -3.18
CA TRP A 228 25.32 -8.05 -2.89
C TRP A 228 26.63 -8.31 -2.16
N ALA A 229 26.64 -9.26 -1.23
CA ALA A 229 27.83 -9.63 -0.47
C ALA A 229 28.96 -10.18 -1.35
N SER A 230 28.62 -10.81 -2.50
CA SER A 230 29.61 -11.36 -3.43
C SER A 230 30.46 -10.29 -4.14
N LEU A 231 30.00 -9.03 -4.13
CA LEU A 231 30.74 -7.89 -4.69
C LEU A 231 31.96 -7.50 -3.84
N GLY A 232 32.00 -7.90 -2.56
CA GLY A 232 33.04 -7.46 -1.62
C GLY A 232 33.05 -5.94 -1.44
N THR A 233 34.24 -5.34 -1.41
CA THR A 233 34.38 -3.88 -1.40
C THR A 233 34.07 -3.31 -2.79
N ALA A 234 32.88 -2.71 -2.92
CA ALA A 234 32.42 -2.19 -4.21
C ALA A 234 31.71 -0.83 -4.08
N ARG A 235 31.79 -0.05 -5.15
CA ARG A 235 31.09 1.21 -5.33
C ARG A 235 29.87 0.99 -6.23
N VAL A 236 28.71 1.40 -5.74
CA VAL A 236 27.43 1.34 -6.44
C VAL A 236 26.99 2.77 -6.78
N VAL A 237 26.60 3.00 -8.03
CA VAL A 237 25.92 4.24 -8.44
C VAL A 237 24.45 3.92 -8.59
N ASP A 238 23.62 4.51 -7.73
CA ASP A 238 22.16 4.37 -7.72
C ASP A 238 21.57 5.50 -8.57
N ILE A 239 21.30 5.21 -9.85
CA ILE A 239 20.84 6.18 -10.85
C ILE A 239 19.32 6.33 -10.74
N GLY A 240 18.85 7.56 -10.51
CA GLY A 240 17.46 7.85 -10.16
C GLY A 240 17.11 7.37 -8.76
N GLY A 241 18.09 7.35 -7.85
CA GLY A 241 17.92 6.81 -6.50
C GLY A 241 17.13 7.71 -5.55
N SER A 242 16.68 8.89 -6.00
CA SER A 242 15.89 9.86 -5.23
C SER A 242 16.55 10.19 -3.88
N GLN A 243 15.84 10.00 -2.76
CA GLN A 243 16.34 10.21 -1.40
C GLN A 243 17.23 9.06 -0.88
N GLY A 244 17.60 8.10 -1.74
CA GLY A 244 18.56 7.04 -1.41
C GLY A 244 18.02 5.96 -0.49
N HIS A 245 16.70 5.74 -0.41
CA HIS A 245 16.11 4.77 0.52
C HIS A 245 16.66 3.35 0.32
N VAL A 246 16.85 2.92 -0.92
CA VAL A 246 17.43 1.61 -1.25
C VAL A 246 18.92 1.57 -0.90
N SER A 247 19.68 2.57 -1.35
CA SER A 247 21.11 2.70 -1.05
C SER A 247 21.40 2.72 0.45
N ILE A 248 20.57 3.39 1.26
CA ILE A 248 20.68 3.43 2.71
C ILE A 248 20.44 2.04 3.32
N ALA A 249 19.41 1.32 2.86
CA ALA A 249 19.12 -0.02 3.36
C ALA A 249 20.23 -1.01 2.99
N LEU A 250 20.70 -0.98 1.75
CA LEU A 250 21.84 -1.78 1.30
C LEU A 250 23.10 -1.45 2.09
N ALA A 251 23.40 -0.16 2.31
CA ALA A 251 24.55 0.24 3.12
C ALA A 251 24.46 -0.29 4.56
N LYS A 252 23.27 -0.32 5.18
CA LYS A 252 23.09 -0.89 6.52
C LYS A 252 23.36 -2.39 6.57
N GLN A 253 22.93 -3.13 5.56
CA GLN A 253 23.06 -4.58 5.50
C GLN A 253 24.43 -5.07 5.00
N PHE A 254 25.06 -4.30 4.12
CA PHE A 254 26.33 -4.65 3.47
C PHE A 254 27.40 -3.58 3.76
N PRO A 255 28.23 -3.76 4.81
CA PRO A 255 29.20 -2.77 5.26
C PRO A 255 30.26 -2.39 4.23
N ASP A 256 30.61 -3.33 3.34
CA ASP A 256 31.67 -3.17 2.33
C ASP A 256 31.23 -2.39 1.09
N LEU A 257 29.93 -2.08 0.98
CA LEU A 257 29.39 -1.29 -0.13
C LEU A 257 29.41 0.22 0.16
N THR A 258 29.74 1.00 -0.87
CA THR A 258 29.62 2.45 -0.90
C THR A 258 28.72 2.89 -2.04
N PHE A 259 28.00 3.99 -1.86
CA PHE A 259 26.92 4.42 -2.74
C PHE A 259 27.10 5.87 -3.18
N VAL A 260 26.87 6.11 -4.47
CA VAL A 260 26.58 7.44 -5.01
C VAL A 260 25.16 7.43 -5.53
N VAL A 261 24.27 8.12 -4.83
CA VAL A 261 22.88 8.31 -5.21
C VAL A 261 22.81 9.48 -6.17
N GLN A 262 22.41 9.21 -7.41
CA GLN A 262 22.27 10.19 -8.47
C GLN A 262 20.81 10.49 -8.77
N ASP A 263 20.44 11.76 -8.79
CA ASP A 263 19.13 12.22 -9.24
C ASP A 263 19.22 13.70 -9.68
N MET A 264 18.11 14.30 -10.10
CA MET A 264 18.05 15.73 -10.41
C MET A 264 18.43 16.58 -9.19
N GLU A 265 19.01 17.75 -9.43
CA GLU A 265 19.58 18.61 -8.37
C GLU A 265 18.56 18.90 -7.26
N GLN A 266 17.34 19.25 -7.64
CA GLN A 266 16.24 19.56 -6.72
C GLN A 266 15.76 18.34 -5.91
N VAL A 267 16.05 17.13 -6.39
CA VAL A 267 15.70 15.90 -5.69
C VAL A 267 16.78 15.57 -4.66
N VAL A 268 18.06 15.61 -5.04
CA VAL A 268 19.15 15.29 -4.11
C VAL A 268 19.46 16.42 -3.12
N GLU A 269 19.00 17.64 -3.38
CA GLU A 269 19.15 18.77 -2.48
C GLU A 269 18.55 18.45 -1.11
N GLY A 270 19.36 18.57 -0.05
CA GLY A 270 18.94 18.29 1.32
C GLY A 270 18.76 16.82 1.68
N ALA A 271 18.88 15.87 0.74
CA ALA A 271 18.70 14.43 1.00
C ALA A 271 19.66 13.91 2.09
N GLY A 272 20.90 14.42 2.08
CA GLY A 272 21.93 14.10 3.08
C GLY A 272 21.57 14.50 4.51
N ALA A 273 20.63 15.43 4.74
CA ALA A 273 20.23 15.84 6.09
C ALA A 273 19.48 14.72 6.85
N SER A 274 18.85 13.79 6.12
CA SER A 274 18.14 12.65 6.69
C SER A 274 19.00 11.38 6.79
N LEU A 275 20.26 11.45 6.35
CA LEU A 275 21.16 10.32 6.33
C LEU A 275 21.64 10.00 7.75
N PRO A 276 21.58 8.72 8.19
CA PRO A 276 22.17 8.31 9.46
C PRO A 276 23.67 8.62 9.52
N ALA A 277 24.14 9.17 10.65
CA ALA A 277 25.52 9.64 10.79
C ALA A 277 26.55 8.55 10.51
N GLU A 278 26.24 7.29 10.85
CA GLU A 278 27.07 6.12 10.60
C GLU A 278 27.23 5.76 9.11
N LEU A 279 26.37 6.31 8.24
CA LEU A 279 26.41 6.09 6.79
C LEU A 279 26.98 7.28 6.02
N ALA A 280 27.30 8.39 6.69
CA ALA A 280 27.72 9.64 6.04
C ALA A 280 28.96 9.50 5.14
N THR A 281 29.85 8.55 5.46
CA THR A 281 31.04 8.26 4.63
C THR A 281 30.78 7.28 3.49
N ARG A 282 29.66 6.54 3.54
CA ARG A 282 29.34 5.46 2.60
C ARG A 282 28.21 5.78 1.65
N VAL A 283 27.38 6.77 1.93
CA VAL A 283 26.29 7.20 1.03
C VAL A 283 26.49 8.68 0.71
N GLN A 284 26.70 8.97 -0.57
CA GLN A 284 26.86 10.33 -1.08
C GLN A 284 25.76 10.64 -2.09
N PHE A 285 25.26 11.87 -2.07
CA PHE A 285 24.26 12.34 -3.02
C PHE A 285 24.92 13.23 -4.07
N MET A 286 24.55 13.05 -5.33
CA MET A 286 25.14 13.74 -6.47
C MET A 286 24.06 14.15 -7.47
N ALA A 287 23.98 15.44 -7.80
CA ALA A 287 23.12 15.89 -8.88
C ALA A 287 23.62 15.33 -10.21
N HIS A 288 22.77 14.62 -10.94
CA HIS A 288 23.09 14.06 -12.24
C HIS A 288 21.83 13.88 -13.10
N ASP A 289 21.92 14.39 -14.31
CA ASP A 289 20.93 14.12 -15.35
C ASP A 289 21.24 12.77 -15.98
N LEU A 290 20.34 11.79 -15.81
CA LEU A 290 20.50 10.41 -16.28
C LEU A 290 20.69 10.29 -17.79
N PHE A 291 20.34 11.33 -18.57
CA PHE A 291 20.54 11.36 -20.02
C PHE A 291 21.94 11.86 -20.43
N LYS A 292 22.71 12.41 -19.49
CA LYS A 292 24.10 12.84 -19.74
C LYS A 292 25.07 11.66 -19.58
N PRO A 293 26.28 11.75 -20.15
CA PRO A 293 27.33 10.76 -19.93
C PRO A 293 27.62 10.57 -18.44
N GLN A 294 27.72 9.31 -18.01
CA GLN A 294 28.00 8.98 -16.62
C GLN A 294 29.40 9.49 -16.21
N THR A 295 29.45 10.24 -15.11
CA THR A 295 30.67 10.91 -14.61
C THR A 295 31.40 10.12 -13.52
N VAL A 296 30.74 9.14 -12.90
CA VAL A 296 31.30 8.31 -11.82
C VAL A 296 31.67 6.94 -12.37
N VAL A 297 32.91 6.49 -12.11
CA VAL A 297 33.33 5.10 -12.33
C VAL A 297 32.95 4.28 -11.10
N ALA A 298 32.28 3.15 -11.32
CA ALA A 298 31.75 2.30 -10.26
C ALA A 298 31.70 0.84 -10.71
N ASP A 299 31.62 -0.07 -9.75
CA ASP A 299 31.52 -1.51 -9.99
C ASP A 299 30.10 -1.92 -10.40
N VAL A 300 29.09 -1.21 -9.87
CA VAL A 300 27.67 -1.45 -10.17
C VAL A 300 26.96 -0.14 -10.50
N TYR A 301 26.16 -0.15 -11.56
CA TYR A 301 25.19 0.90 -11.88
C TYR A 301 23.79 0.35 -11.68
N PHE A 302 23.15 0.77 -10.60
CA PHE A 302 21.85 0.30 -10.15
C PHE A 302 20.75 1.25 -10.59
N MET A 303 19.64 0.70 -11.09
CA MET A 303 18.46 1.46 -11.53
C MET A 303 17.20 0.72 -11.10
N ARG A 304 16.51 1.23 -10.08
CA ARG A 304 15.21 0.70 -9.65
C ARG A 304 14.10 1.66 -10.04
N TRP A 305 13.10 1.16 -10.77
CA TRP A 305 11.92 1.94 -11.14
C TRP A 305 12.20 3.19 -11.99
N ILE A 306 13.26 3.14 -12.79
CA ILE A 306 13.64 4.23 -13.71
C ILE A 306 13.31 3.90 -15.15
N LEU A 307 13.78 2.76 -15.65
CA LEU A 307 13.74 2.45 -17.09
C LEU A 307 12.32 2.30 -17.65
N HIS A 308 11.31 2.04 -16.82
CA HIS A 308 9.91 1.95 -17.28
C HIS A 308 9.28 3.32 -17.58
N ASN A 309 9.89 4.42 -17.11
CA ASN A 309 9.38 5.77 -17.33
C ASN A 309 9.79 6.36 -18.68
N TRP A 310 10.77 5.74 -19.35
CA TRP A 310 11.45 6.32 -20.50
C TRP A 310 11.40 5.38 -21.69
N SER A 311 11.00 5.91 -22.84
CA SER A 311 10.98 5.16 -24.09
C SER A 311 12.38 4.98 -24.65
N ALA A 312 12.60 3.88 -25.37
CA ALA A 312 13.82 3.62 -26.12
C ALA A 312 13.76 4.36 -27.48
N GLY A 313 13.69 5.69 -27.47
CA GLY A 313 13.66 6.49 -28.70
C GLY A 313 14.95 6.35 -29.55
N PRO A 314 14.95 6.79 -30.82
CA PRO A 314 16.09 6.68 -31.74
C PRO A 314 17.37 7.40 -31.27
N THR A 315 17.28 8.27 -30.26
CA THR A 315 18.39 8.87 -29.51
C THR A 315 18.51 8.26 -28.12
N SER A 316 18.46 6.93 -27.98
CA SER A 316 18.46 6.25 -26.67
C SER A 316 19.81 6.41 -25.94
N THR A 317 20.02 7.59 -25.34
CA THR A 317 21.24 7.93 -24.63
C THR A 317 21.35 7.17 -23.31
N VAL A 318 20.24 6.73 -22.70
CA VAL A 318 20.28 5.98 -21.42
C VAL A 318 20.99 4.63 -21.57
N ARG A 319 20.81 3.94 -22.70
CA ARG A 319 21.55 2.71 -23.02
C ARG A 319 22.94 2.97 -23.62
N SER A 320 23.17 4.11 -24.27
CA SER A 320 24.46 4.39 -24.93
C SER A 320 25.48 5.09 -24.01
N SER A 321 25.04 5.92 -23.07
CA SER A 321 25.88 6.65 -22.10
C SER A 321 26.49 5.73 -21.05
N SER A 322 25.79 4.65 -20.72
CA SER A 322 26.36 3.49 -20.06
C SER A 322 27.34 2.82 -21.03
N LYS A 323 26.86 2.25 -22.16
CA LYS A 323 27.68 1.46 -23.11
C LYS A 323 28.99 2.11 -23.59
N SER A 324 29.10 3.43 -23.74
CA SER A 324 30.30 4.09 -24.29
C SER A 324 31.57 3.99 -23.43
N ARG A 325 31.51 3.34 -22.26
CA ARG A 325 32.67 2.99 -21.43
C ARG A 325 32.78 1.50 -21.07
N PHE A 326 31.96 0.62 -21.65
CA PHE A 326 32.03 -0.81 -21.35
C PHE A 326 32.79 -1.58 -22.44
N PRO A 327 33.92 -2.24 -22.12
CA PRO A 327 34.40 -3.34 -22.91
C PRO A 327 33.60 -4.59 -22.51
N PHE A 328 32.57 -4.90 -23.29
CA PHE A 328 32.17 -6.29 -23.53
C PHE A 328 32.23 -6.52 -25.04
#